data_AF-A0A538ES51-F1
#
_entry.id   AF-A0A538ES51-F1
#
_cell.length_a   1.000
_cell.length_b   1.000
_cell.length_c   1.000
_cell.angle_alpha   90.00
_cell.angle_beta   90.00
_cell.angle_gamma   90.00
#
_symmetry.space_group_name_H-M   'P 1'
#
loop_
_entity.id
_entity.type
_entity.pdbx_description
1 polymer ?
#
loop_
_entity_poly.entity_id
_entity_poly.type
_entity_poly.pdbx_seq_one_letter_code
_entity_poly.pdbx_strand_id
1 'polypeptide(L)'
;MLDPFDLAFVQRGLVEVLVLSVGAGLLGTWIVLRGLAFFTHAVAAASFPGLVLAAGLGFAAPLGAAGVAAVFAAGVGRLSARQRSGYDSQTAIVLVGALALGIILASDVFHSGSGVENQLFGSLLVVGTRDILVAGGLSLLAVLATLSAGPRWLAAGFDRESADAMGLRSSAGDLLLLGMVAFAAVASLTAIGSLLAAALLVVPAATARLWTRRLGSWQASSVLLTAAEGTAGLWLSVKANIPPGAAIAVLAGAIFLLAALARALPRARRRPLAAVAAALVALALAGCGASAGSSGGGVAVVATTTQIGDFVRAVGGHDVSLHQILQPNTDPHEYEPRPKDVTATAGARLVFVNGDNLDRWMSKVVDEAGGRPRVVDLGQATVARFPGESSGPEASRFDPHWWHDPRNAQSAVRGIRDALVRADPGHRADYQANAARYLTRLAALDAGIQSCFAAVPAGQRKLVTSHDAFNYFARRYGVQVVGAIIPSQTTQAQPSAGDIAALSDQVRRERVKAIFLESSINPKLAQGVARQTGVIGNLTLYGDTLGPAGSAGATYLTMETHNADAMVRGFTGGRAGCSIPGL
;
A
#
# COMPACT_ATOMS: atom_id res chain seq x y z
N MET A 1 -10.72 -25.01 -11.64
CA MET A 1 -9.46 -25.01 -10.84
C MET A 1 -8.42 -24.09 -11.43
N LEU A 2 -8.29 -24.07 -12.76
CA LEU A 2 -7.38 -23.19 -13.48
C LEU A 2 -7.98 -21.83 -13.82
N ASP A 3 -9.27 -21.62 -13.56
CA ASP A 3 -10.03 -20.39 -13.80
C ASP A 3 -9.31 -19.10 -13.33
N PRO A 4 -8.58 -19.08 -12.19
CA PRO A 4 -7.73 -17.93 -11.84
C PRO A 4 -6.68 -17.57 -12.89
N PHE A 5 -6.10 -18.53 -13.59
CA PHE A 5 -5.07 -18.33 -14.62
C PHE A 5 -5.64 -17.84 -15.97
N ASP A 6 -6.96 -17.78 -16.13
CA ASP A 6 -7.58 -17.13 -17.29
C ASP A 6 -7.57 -15.60 -17.17
N LEU A 7 -7.35 -15.08 -15.96
CA LEU A 7 -7.29 -13.64 -15.69
C LEU A 7 -5.95 -13.07 -16.19
N ALA A 8 -6.02 -12.02 -17.01
CA ALA A 8 -4.83 -11.42 -17.65
C ALA A 8 -3.77 -10.97 -16.64
N PHE A 9 -4.17 -10.39 -15.51
CA PHE A 9 -3.24 -9.98 -14.45
C PHE A 9 -2.57 -11.19 -13.79
N VAL A 10 -3.27 -12.32 -13.63
CA VAL A 10 -2.69 -13.55 -13.09
C VAL A 10 -1.68 -14.15 -14.07
N GLN A 11 -1.94 -14.07 -15.37
CA GLN A 11 -0.97 -14.52 -16.38
C GLN A 11 0.31 -13.69 -16.35
N ARG A 12 0.18 -12.36 -16.25
CA ARG A 12 1.35 -11.47 -16.11
C ARG A 12 2.12 -11.74 -14.83
N GLY A 13 1.41 -11.81 -13.69
CA GLY A 13 2.02 -12.15 -12.40
C GLY A 13 2.69 -13.53 -12.42
N LEU A 14 2.09 -14.53 -13.08
CA LEU A 14 2.70 -15.84 -13.26
C LEU A 14 4.00 -15.76 -14.06
N VAL A 15 4.00 -15.05 -15.19
CA VAL A 15 5.21 -14.86 -16.01
C VAL A 15 6.31 -14.19 -15.19
N GLU A 16 5.97 -13.12 -14.46
CA GLU A 16 6.95 -12.43 -13.60
C GLU A 16 7.49 -13.36 -12.52
N VAL A 17 6.63 -14.07 -11.79
CA VAL A 17 7.02 -15.03 -10.76
C VAL A 17 7.95 -16.10 -11.32
N LEU A 18 7.63 -16.66 -12.49
CA LEU A 18 8.45 -17.69 -13.12
C LEU A 18 9.81 -17.13 -13.56
N VAL A 19 9.84 -15.94 -14.17
CA VAL A 19 11.08 -15.27 -14.57
C VAL A 19 11.94 -14.94 -13.35
N LEU A 20 11.35 -14.38 -12.30
CA LEU A 20 12.02 -13.99 -11.06
C LEU A 20 12.50 -15.22 -10.28
N SER A 21 11.79 -16.35 -10.34
CA SER A 21 12.14 -17.58 -9.61
C SER A 21 13.56 -18.08 -9.92
N VAL A 22 14.05 -17.85 -11.14
CA VAL A 22 15.41 -18.20 -11.55
C VAL A 22 16.42 -17.34 -10.79
N GLY A 23 16.30 -16.02 -10.88
CA GLY A 23 17.21 -15.10 -10.20
C GLY A 23 17.12 -15.22 -8.68
N ALA A 24 15.90 -15.25 -8.15
CA ALA A 24 15.64 -15.32 -6.72
C ALA A 24 16.08 -16.67 -6.13
N GLY A 25 15.79 -17.79 -6.79
CA GLY A 25 16.22 -19.11 -6.33
C GLY A 25 17.74 -19.26 -6.34
N LEU A 26 18.42 -18.77 -7.39
CA LEU A 26 19.89 -18.80 -7.48
C LEU A 26 20.54 -17.89 -6.44
N LEU A 27 20.17 -16.60 -6.40
CA LEU A 27 20.69 -15.64 -5.42
C LEU A 27 20.37 -16.08 -4.00
N GLY A 28 19.19 -16.64 -3.77
CA GLY A 28 18.76 -17.18 -2.48
C GLY A 28 19.71 -18.23 -1.92
N THR A 29 20.20 -19.15 -2.76
CA THR A 29 21.20 -20.13 -2.30
C THR A 29 22.49 -19.48 -1.82
N TRP A 30 22.97 -18.45 -2.53
CA TRP A 30 24.17 -17.71 -2.12
C TRP A 30 23.92 -16.88 -0.87
N ILE A 31 22.74 -16.26 -0.75
CA ILE A 31 22.32 -15.51 0.44
C ILE A 31 22.35 -16.42 1.66
N VAL A 32 21.72 -17.60 1.59
CA VAL A 32 21.67 -18.55 2.71
C VAL A 32 23.04 -19.16 2.98
N LEU A 33 23.83 -19.49 1.95
CA LEU A 33 25.17 -20.06 2.12
C LEU A 33 26.13 -19.09 2.81
N ARG A 34 26.01 -17.79 2.51
CA ARG A 34 26.90 -16.74 3.00
C ARG A 34 26.39 -16.01 4.25
N GLY A 35 25.23 -16.40 4.79
CA GLY A 35 24.63 -15.75 5.94
C GLY A 35 24.19 -14.30 5.66
N LEU A 36 23.74 -14.01 4.44
CA LEU A 36 23.35 -12.65 4.00
C LEU A 36 21.85 -12.38 4.17
N ALA A 37 21.09 -13.25 4.85
CA ALA A 37 19.64 -13.10 5.00
C ALA A 37 19.27 -11.75 5.65
N PHE A 38 19.98 -11.37 6.72
CA PHE A 38 19.79 -10.07 7.36
C PHE A 38 20.23 -8.91 6.46
N PHE A 39 21.31 -9.07 5.69
CA PHE A 39 21.76 -8.08 4.69
C PHE A 39 20.69 -7.79 3.64
N THR A 40 20.04 -8.83 3.10
CA THR A 40 18.95 -8.67 2.11
C THR A 40 17.78 -7.85 2.66
N HIS A 41 17.42 -8.03 3.93
CA HIS A 41 16.37 -7.23 4.56
C HIS A 41 16.85 -5.81 4.87
N ALA A 42 18.06 -5.69 5.42
CA ALA A 42 18.65 -4.41 5.80
C ALA A 42 18.86 -3.48 4.61
N VAL A 43 19.33 -3.98 3.46
CA VAL A 43 19.58 -3.12 2.30
C VAL A 43 18.30 -2.48 1.77
N ALA A 44 17.18 -3.19 1.84
CA ALA A 44 15.87 -2.66 1.46
C ALA A 44 15.46 -1.49 2.38
N ALA A 45 15.59 -1.66 3.70
CA ALA A 45 15.35 -0.57 4.65
C ALA A 45 16.38 0.57 4.50
N ALA A 46 17.64 0.26 4.20
CA ALA A 46 18.71 1.22 4.01
C ALA A 46 18.57 2.04 2.72
N SER A 47 17.72 1.65 1.76
CA SER A 47 17.39 2.47 0.58
C SER A 47 16.57 3.72 0.92
N PHE A 48 16.01 3.81 2.13
CA PHE A 48 15.17 4.91 2.59
C PHE A 48 15.74 6.33 2.33
N PRO A 49 17.00 6.64 2.68
CA PRO A 49 17.59 7.96 2.41
C PRO A 49 17.60 8.31 0.92
N GLY A 50 17.77 7.30 0.06
CA GLY A 50 17.78 7.49 -1.38
C GLY A 50 16.42 7.90 -1.92
N LEU A 51 15.36 7.41 -1.30
CA LEU A 51 13.97 7.73 -1.64
C LEU A 51 13.62 9.14 -1.19
N VAL A 52 14.07 9.54 0.00
CA VAL A 52 13.95 10.91 0.51
C VAL A 52 14.72 11.89 -0.40
N LEU A 53 15.95 11.56 -0.80
CA LEU A 53 16.73 12.38 -1.74
C LEU A 53 16.04 12.50 -3.10
N ALA A 54 15.48 11.41 -3.62
CA ALA A 54 14.76 11.42 -4.89
C ALA A 54 13.54 12.34 -4.84
N ALA A 55 12.76 12.28 -3.76
CA ALA A 55 11.61 13.14 -3.55
C ALA A 55 12.04 14.61 -3.39
N GLY A 56 13.03 14.87 -2.53
CA GLY A 56 13.49 16.22 -2.22
C GLY A 56 14.19 16.95 -3.37
N LEU A 57 14.89 16.21 -4.24
CA LEU A 57 15.61 16.75 -5.40
C LEU A 57 14.84 16.60 -6.73
N GLY A 58 13.66 15.97 -6.71
CA GLY A 58 12.79 15.87 -7.89
C GLY A 58 13.26 14.90 -8.97
N PHE A 59 13.85 13.76 -8.60
CA PHE A 59 14.24 12.70 -9.56
C PHE A 59 13.58 11.35 -9.25
N ALA A 60 13.75 10.36 -10.13
CA ALA A 60 13.05 9.09 -10.04
C ALA A 60 13.44 8.27 -8.79
N ALA A 61 12.46 7.90 -7.96
CA ALA A 61 12.64 7.15 -6.72
C ALA A 61 13.46 5.84 -6.86
N PRO A 62 13.27 4.99 -7.90
CA PRO A 62 14.09 3.79 -8.06
C PRO A 62 15.58 4.07 -8.23
N LEU A 63 15.95 5.21 -8.84
CA LEU A 63 17.36 5.60 -8.99
C LEU A 63 17.97 5.98 -7.63
N GLY A 64 17.20 6.68 -6.80
CA GLY A 64 17.63 7.06 -5.45
C GLY A 64 17.83 5.84 -4.56
N ALA A 65 16.84 4.95 -4.54
CA ALA A 65 16.91 3.68 -3.81
C ALA A 65 18.09 2.81 -4.25
N ALA A 66 18.30 2.66 -5.56
CA ALA A 66 19.40 1.87 -6.12
C ALA A 66 20.77 2.49 -5.79
N GLY A 67 20.90 3.81 -5.88
CA GLY A 67 22.14 4.52 -5.55
C GLY A 67 22.55 4.30 -4.08
N VAL A 68 21.62 4.48 -3.15
CA VAL A 68 21.90 4.26 -1.73
C VAL A 68 22.12 2.78 -1.41
N ALA A 69 21.37 1.87 -2.02
CA ALA A 69 21.61 0.43 -1.86
C ALA A 69 23.02 0.01 -2.34
N ALA A 70 23.52 0.60 -3.43
CA ALA A 70 24.87 0.36 -3.91
C ALA A 70 25.94 0.89 -2.92
N VAL A 71 25.74 2.08 -2.36
CA VAL A 71 26.61 2.64 -1.31
C VAL A 71 26.58 1.76 -0.07
N PHE A 72 25.40 1.31 0.36
CA PHE A 72 25.22 0.39 1.48
C PHE A 72 25.97 -0.92 1.26
N ALA A 73 25.77 -1.58 0.12
CA ALA A 73 26.46 -2.81 -0.25
C ALA A 73 27.98 -2.64 -0.27
N ALA A 74 28.47 -1.52 -0.83
CA ALA A 74 29.90 -1.22 -0.87
C ALA A 74 30.48 -0.93 0.53
N GLY A 75 29.72 -0.25 1.40
CA GLY A 75 30.07 0.02 2.78
C GLY A 75 30.23 -1.28 3.59
N VAL A 76 29.19 -2.12 3.59
CA VAL A 76 29.21 -3.43 4.26
C VAL A 76 30.33 -4.30 3.70
N GLY A 77 30.47 -4.37 2.37
CA GLY A 77 31.52 -5.18 1.73
C GLY A 77 32.94 -4.77 2.14
N ARG A 78 33.23 -3.47 2.20
CA ARG A 78 34.55 -2.95 2.61
C ARG A 78 34.82 -3.13 4.10
N LEU A 79 33.82 -2.95 4.96
CA LEU A 79 33.95 -3.14 6.41
C LEU A 79 34.17 -4.62 6.76
N SER A 80 33.37 -5.51 6.17
CA SER A 80 33.49 -6.96 6.35
C SER A 80 34.78 -7.54 5.76
N ALA A 81 35.44 -6.85 4.82
CA ALA A 81 36.76 -7.23 4.33
C ALA A 81 37.90 -6.87 5.31
N ARG A 82 37.71 -5.86 6.17
CA ARG A 82 38.76 -5.35 7.07
C ARG A 82 38.79 -6.02 8.44
N GLN A 83 37.63 -6.37 9.01
CA GLN A 83 37.54 -6.76 10.43
C GLN A 83 37.40 -8.27 10.70
N ARG A 84 37.45 -9.13 9.67
CA ARG A 84 37.23 -10.60 9.79
C ARG A 84 35.95 -10.99 10.55
N SER A 85 35.01 -10.06 10.76
CA SER A 85 33.74 -10.27 11.44
C SER A 85 32.66 -10.74 10.47
N GLY A 86 31.64 -11.44 10.97
CA GLY A 86 30.45 -11.81 10.19
C GLY A 86 29.72 -10.60 9.60
N TYR A 87 28.96 -10.81 8.53
CA TYR A 87 28.23 -9.75 7.82
C TYR A 87 27.14 -9.11 8.69
N ASP A 88 26.58 -9.81 9.67
CA ASP A 88 25.42 -9.36 10.46
C ASP A 88 25.72 -8.08 11.25
N SER A 89 26.83 -8.03 11.98
CA SER A 89 27.19 -6.85 12.78
C SER A 89 27.47 -5.63 11.92
N GLN A 90 28.18 -5.80 10.80
CA GLN A 90 28.49 -4.70 9.88
C GLN A 90 27.24 -4.19 9.18
N THR A 91 26.37 -5.11 8.76
CA THR A 91 25.06 -4.78 8.18
C THR A 91 24.23 -3.95 9.16
N ALA A 92 24.17 -4.36 10.44
CA ALA A 92 23.43 -3.62 11.46
C ALA A 92 23.96 -2.20 11.67
N ILE A 93 25.28 -2.03 11.76
CA ILE A 93 25.93 -0.72 11.97
C ILE A 93 25.65 0.22 10.79
N VAL A 94 25.88 -0.25 9.55
CA VAL A 94 25.63 0.56 8.35
C VAL A 94 24.13 0.86 8.21
N LEU A 95 23.24 -0.07 8.57
CA LEU A 95 21.80 0.12 8.53
C LEU A 95 21.35 1.23 9.47
N VAL A 96 21.81 1.22 10.72
CA VAL A 96 21.47 2.28 11.69
C VAL A 96 21.94 3.64 11.17
N GLY A 97 23.15 3.72 10.62
CA GLY A 97 23.67 4.95 10.01
C GLY A 97 22.85 5.43 8.82
N ALA A 98 22.46 4.51 7.93
CA ALA A 98 21.61 4.83 6.78
C ALA A 98 20.22 5.30 7.22
N LEU A 99 19.55 4.58 8.12
CA LEU A 99 18.23 4.96 8.62
C LEU A 99 18.26 6.30 9.36
N ALA A 100 19.26 6.53 10.22
CA ALA A 100 19.43 7.81 10.90
C ALA A 100 19.61 8.96 9.90
N LEU A 101 20.43 8.78 8.87
CA LEU A 101 20.60 9.76 7.80
C LEU A 101 19.28 10.01 7.06
N GLY A 102 18.52 8.96 6.74
CA GLY A 102 17.23 9.10 6.07
C GLY A 102 16.22 9.87 6.90
N ILE A 103 16.15 9.61 8.22
CA ILE A 103 15.26 10.31 9.14
C ILE A 103 15.63 11.78 9.24
N ILE A 104 16.92 12.11 9.36
CA ILE A 104 17.41 13.50 9.37
C ILE A 104 17.07 14.20 8.05
N LEU A 105 17.30 13.55 6.90
CA LEU A 105 16.97 14.13 5.60
C LEU A 105 15.46 14.37 5.45
N ALA A 106 14.62 13.45 5.92
CA ALA A 106 13.17 13.54 5.80
C ALA A 106 12.60 14.66 6.68
N SER A 107 13.05 14.73 7.94
CA SER A 107 12.53 15.67 8.93
C SER A 107 13.15 17.06 8.83
N ASP A 108 14.48 17.18 8.85
CA ASP A 108 15.16 18.47 9.03
C ASP A 108 15.49 19.17 7.70
N VAL A 109 15.74 18.41 6.64
CA VAL A 109 16.23 18.96 5.36
C VAL A 109 15.10 19.19 4.38
N PHE A 110 14.36 18.14 4.05
CA PHE A 110 13.35 18.22 2.99
C PHE A 110 11.92 18.38 3.52
N HIS A 111 11.70 18.36 4.84
CA HIS A 111 10.37 18.40 5.49
C HIS A 111 9.36 17.50 4.76
N SER A 112 9.83 16.35 4.29
CA SER A 112 9.09 15.51 3.35
C SER A 112 8.23 14.55 4.14
N GLY A 113 6.94 14.47 3.79
CA GLY A 113 6.06 13.38 4.21
C GLY A 113 6.61 12.06 3.69
N SER A 114 7.51 11.44 4.44
CA SER A 114 8.21 10.25 3.99
C SER A 114 7.29 9.05 4.20
N GLY A 115 6.58 8.65 3.13
CA GLY A 115 5.79 7.43 3.05
C GLY A 115 6.65 6.16 3.11
N VAL A 116 7.31 5.96 4.26
CA VAL A 116 8.23 4.84 4.54
C VAL A 116 7.50 3.50 4.47
N GLU A 117 6.20 3.51 4.78
CA GLU A 117 5.39 2.30 4.98
C GLU A 117 4.91 1.70 3.66
N ASN A 118 4.55 2.51 2.66
CA ASN A 118 4.08 2.01 1.35
C ASN A 118 5.16 1.27 0.53
N GLN A 119 6.45 1.48 0.81
CA GLN A 119 7.54 0.76 0.13
C GLN A 119 7.88 -0.57 0.80
N LEU A 120 7.39 -0.82 2.03
CA LEU A 120 7.60 -2.09 2.72
C LEU A 120 6.69 -3.22 2.18
N PHE A 121 5.59 -2.88 1.49
CA PHE A 121 4.56 -3.85 1.09
C PHE A 121 4.43 -4.07 -0.42
N GLY A 122 4.82 -3.11 -1.28
CA GLY A 122 4.74 -3.26 -2.75
C GLY A 122 3.32 -3.60 -3.24
N SER A 123 3.15 -3.99 -4.51
CA SER A 123 1.85 -4.45 -5.02
C SER A 123 2.04 -5.46 -6.15
N LEU A 124 2.00 -6.75 -5.80
CA LEU A 124 2.14 -7.88 -6.74
C LEU A 124 1.00 -8.05 -7.74
N LEU A 125 -0.13 -7.38 -7.53
CA LEU A 125 -1.29 -7.47 -8.42
C LEU A 125 -1.18 -6.56 -9.63
N VAL A 126 -0.17 -5.71 -9.64
CA VAL A 126 0.01 -4.66 -10.63
C VAL A 126 1.47 -4.70 -11.12
N VAL A 127 1.74 -5.65 -12.00
CA VAL A 127 3.05 -5.92 -12.60
C VAL A 127 3.06 -5.42 -14.03
N GLY A 128 3.83 -4.36 -14.26
CA GLY A 128 4.02 -3.79 -15.58
C GLY A 128 5.03 -4.57 -16.42
N THR A 129 5.02 -4.33 -17.74
CA THR A 129 6.04 -4.89 -18.66
C THR A 129 7.47 -4.53 -18.24
N ARG A 130 7.66 -3.33 -17.65
CA ARG A 130 8.97 -2.89 -17.15
C ARG A 130 9.47 -3.78 -16.01
N ASP A 131 8.57 -4.19 -15.11
CA ASP A 131 8.92 -5.03 -13.96
C ASP A 131 9.35 -6.43 -14.43
N ILE A 132 8.65 -7.00 -15.42
CA ILE A 132 9.03 -8.26 -16.08
C ILE A 132 10.41 -8.14 -16.74
N LEU A 133 10.70 -7.03 -17.43
CA LEU A 133 12.01 -6.81 -18.05
C LEU A 133 13.14 -6.66 -17.02
N VAL A 134 12.88 -5.95 -15.92
CA VAL A 134 13.83 -5.80 -14.81
C VAL A 134 14.08 -7.15 -14.13
N ALA A 135 13.03 -7.92 -13.86
CA ALA A 135 13.14 -9.28 -13.33
C ALA A 135 13.92 -10.20 -14.27
N GLY A 136 13.67 -10.13 -15.57
CA GLY A 136 14.41 -10.87 -16.60
C GLY A 136 15.89 -10.51 -16.64
N GLY A 137 16.21 -9.21 -16.60
CA GLY A 137 17.59 -8.73 -16.52
C GLY A 137 18.30 -9.19 -15.25
N LEU A 138 17.62 -9.11 -14.09
CA LEU A 138 18.13 -9.59 -12.81
C LEU A 138 18.41 -11.10 -12.84
N SER A 139 17.47 -11.89 -13.35
CA SER A 139 17.62 -13.34 -13.46
C SER A 139 18.77 -13.74 -14.40
N LEU A 140 18.92 -13.05 -15.53
CA LEU A 140 20.05 -13.25 -16.43
C LEU A 140 21.38 -12.93 -15.76
N LEU A 141 21.47 -11.78 -15.06
CA LEU A 141 22.65 -11.41 -14.29
C LEU A 141 22.98 -12.46 -13.21
N ALA A 142 21.97 -12.94 -12.48
CA ALA A 142 22.13 -13.99 -11.47
C ALA A 142 22.70 -15.29 -12.03
N VAL A 143 22.24 -15.71 -13.20
CA VAL A 143 22.78 -16.88 -13.92
C VAL A 143 24.24 -16.63 -14.31
N LEU A 144 24.52 -15.53 -15.01
CA LEU A 144 25.87 -15.21 -15.49
C LEU A 144 26.89 -15.08 -14.34
N ALA A 145 26.49 -14.46 -13.23
CA ALA A 145 27.33 -14.31 -12.06
C ALA A 145 27.53 -15.65 -11.32
N THR A 146 26.49 -16.48 -11.22
CA THR A 146 26.62 -17.83 -10.64
C THR A 146 27.58 -18.70 -11.46
N LEU A 147 27.54 -18.61 -12.79
CA LEU A 147 28.43 -19.37 -13.66
C LEU A 147 29.88 -18.86 -13.61
N SER A 148 30.09 -17.55 -13.58
CA SER A 148 31.43 -16.94 -13.65
C SER A 148 32.11 -16.76 -12.29
N ALA A 149 31.38 -16.39 -11.25
CA ALA A 149 31.89 -16.11 -9.90
C ALA A 149 31.55 -17.21 -8.88
N GLY A 150 30.65 -18.14 -9.21
CA GLY A 150 30.22 -19.22 -8.31
C GLY A 150 31.35 -20.05 -7.68
N PRO A 151 32.36 -20.51 -8.44
CA PRO A 151 33.50 -21.23 -7.85
C PRO A 151 34.25 -20.39 -6.80
N ARG A 152 34.39 -19.08 -7.03
CA ARG A 152 35.06 -18.15 -6.10
C ARG A 152 34.20 -17.92 -4.86
N TRP A 153 32.89 -17.73 -5.04
CA TRP A 153 31.95 -17.57 -3.93
C TRP A 153 31.85 -18.80 -3.05
N LEU A 154 31.93 -20.00 -3.66
CA LEU A 154 31.93 -21.27 -2.95
C LEU A 154 33.20 -21.41 -2.10
N ALA A 155 34.37 -21.16 -2.68
CA ALA A 155 35.64 -21.22 -1.95
C ALA A 155 35.65 -20.26 -0.75
N ALA A 156 35.26 -19.00 -0.96
CA ALA A 156 35.18 -17.99 0.09
C ALA A 156 34.10 -18.28 1.15
N GLY A 157 33.08 -19.08 0.82
CA GLY A 157 32.02 -19.48 1.75
C GLY A 157 32.40 -20.61 2.70
N PHE A 158 33.40 -21.43 2.37
CA PHE A 158 33.90 -22.49 3.25
C PHE A 158 35.06 -22.04 4.12
N ASP A 159 36.06 -21.38 3.52
CA ASP A 159 37.21 -20.83 4.22
C ASP A 159 37.77 -19.63 3.46
N ARG A 160 37.57 -18.45 4.03
CA ARG A 160 38.01 -17.18 3.44
C ARG A 160 39.53 -17.02 3.50
N GLU A 161 40.19 -17.55 4.54
CA GLU A 161 41.65 -17.45 4.69
C GLU A 161 42.35 -18.34 3.65
N SER A 162 41.88 -19.57 3.47
CA SER A 162 42.40 -20.45 2.41
C SER A 162 42.16 -19.89 1.01
N ALA A 163 41.01 -19.26 0.75
CA ALA A 163 40.72 -18.64 -0.54
C ALA A 163 41.66 -17.46 -0.84
N ASP A 164 41.90 -16.59 0.14
CA ASP A 164 42.80 -15.44 -0.02
C ASP A 164 44.26 -15.90 -0.17
N ALA A 165 44.68 -16.96 0.52
CA ALA A 165 46.01 -17.57 0.39
C ALA A 165 46.25 -18.18 -1.01
N MET A 166 45.21 -18.66 -1.68
CA MET A 166 45.27 -19.15 -3.07
C MET A 166 45.27 -18.03 -4.13
N GLY A 167 45.37 -16.76 -3.73
CA GLY A 167 45.40 -15.61 -4.65
C GLY A 167 44.06 -15.29 -5.31
N LEU A 168 42.97 -15.94 -4.88
CA LEU A 168 41.61 -15.64 -5.30
C LEU A 168 41.12 -14.39 -4.55
N ARG A 169 41.67 -13.20 -4.87
CA ARG A 169 41.28 -11.92 -4.25
C ARG A 169 39.75 -11.81 -4.18
N SER A 170 39.20 -12.00 -2.98
CA SER A 170 37.76 -12.26 -2.75
C SER A 170 36.89 -10.99 -2.76
N SER A 171 37.50 -9.81 -2.64
CA SER A 171 36.77 -8.55 -2.44
C SER A 171 35.88 -8.13 -3.61
N ALA A 172 36.34 -8.30 -4.86
CA ALA A 172 35.54 -7.95 -6.04
C ALA A 172 34.35 -8.91 -6.24
N GLY A 173 34.56 -10.21 -5.98
CA GLY A 173 33.49 -11.20 -6.05
C GLY A 173 32.45 -11.00 -4.95
N ASP A 174 32.88 -10.69 -3.73
CA ASP A 174 31.99 -10.39 -2.61
C ASP A 174 31.17 -9.11 -2.85
N LEU A 175 31.80 -8.06 -3.36
CA LEU A 175 31.10 -6.82 -3.73
C LEU A 175 30.11 -7.04 -4.87
N LEU A 176 30.43 -7.88 -5.86
CA LEU A 176 29.50 -8.27 -6.90
C LEU A 176 28.27 -8.97 -6.31
N LEU A 177 28.47 -9.94 -5.42
CA LEU A 177 27.36 -10.64 -4.77
C LEU A 177 26.49 -9.69 -3.95
N LEU A 178 27.10 -8.85 -3.09
CA LEU A 178 26.37 -7.87 -2.29
C LEU A 178 25.62 -6.86 -3.16
N GLY A 179 26.24 -6.38 -4.24
CA GLY A 179 25.60 -5.47 -5.19
C GLY A 179 24.42 -6.11 -5.91
N MET A 180 24.51 -7.39 -6.28
CA MET A 180 23.42 -8.13 -6.89
C MET A 180 22.28 -8.41 -5.91
N VAL A 181 22.59 -8.77 -4.67
CA VAL A 181 21.58 -8.93 -3.61
C VAL A 181 20.89 -7.60 -3.31
N ALA A 182 21.66 -6.51 -3.25
CA ALA A 182 21.13 -5.16 -3.09
C ALA A 182 20.20 -4.75 -4.26
N PHE A 183 20.64 -4.98 -5.49
CA PHE A 183 19.84 -4.70 -6.68
C PHE A 183 18.57 -5.57 -6.72
N ALA A 184 18.68 -6.87 -6.40
CA ALA A 184 17.53 -7.76 -6.29
C ALA A 184 16.54 -7.28 -5.23
N ALA A 185 17.02 -6.92 -4.04
CA ALA A 185 16.18 -6.40 -2.96
C ALA A 185 15.47 -5.09 -3.37
N VAL A 186 16.16 -4.16 -4.03
CA VAL A 186 15.57 -2.90 -4.53
C VAL A 186 14.59 -3.11 -5.68
N ALA A 187 14.90 -4.01 -6.62
CA ALA A 187 13.98 -4.35 -7.70
C ALA A 187 12.72 -5.06 -7.16
N SER A 188 12.89 -5.94 -6.17
CA SER A 188 11.76 -6.61 -5.51
C SER A 188 10.96 -5.67 -4.61
N LEU A 189 11.58 -4.65 -4.00
CA LEU A 189 10.90 -3.60 -3.23
C LEU A 189 9.79 -2.92 -4.06
N THR A 190 10.10 -2.52 -5.29
CA THR A 190 9.16 -1.80 -6.15
C THR A 190 8.04 -2.69 -6.70
N ALA A 191 8.32 -3.96 -6.96
CA ALA A 191 7.37 -4.88 -7.56
C ALA A 191 6.49 -5.58 -6.50
N ILE A 192 7.09 -5.98 -5.38
CA ILE A 192 6.54 -7.01 -4.51
C ILE A 192 6.56 -6.62 -3.02
N GLY A 193 7.32 -5.58 -2.65
CA GLY A 193 7.45 -5.09 -1.27
C GLY A 193 8.66 -5.67 -0.53
N SER A 194 9.15 -4.95 0.48
CA SER A 194 10.36 -5.31 1.23
C SER A 194 10.22 -6.62 2.00
N LEU A 195 9.05 -6.87 2.59
CA LEU A 195 8.80 -8.05 3.41
C LEU A 195 8.74 -9.31 2.56
N LEU A 196 8.12 -9.23 1.38
CA LEU A 196 8.07 -10.37 0.49
C LEU A 196 9.38 -10.57 -0.29
N ALA A 197 10.15 -9.51 -0.59
CA ALA A 197 11.46 -9.65 -1.21
C ALA A 197 12.39 -10.57 -0.38
N ALA A 198 12.46 -10.36 0.93
CA ALA A 198 13.25 -11.20 1.82
C ALA A 198 12.68 -12.63 1.91
N ALA A 199 11.36 -12.79 1.99
CA ALA A 199 10.74 -14.11 2.05
C ALA A 199 10.99 -14.92 0.75
N LEU A 200 10.82 -14.31 -0.42
CA LEU A 200 11.05 -14.96 -1.73
C LEU A 200 12.52 -15.29 -1.99
N LEU A 201 13.44 -14.43 -1.56
CA LEU A 201 14.88 -14.66 -1.76
C LEU A 201 15.45 -15.67 -0.75
N VAL A 202 14.97 -15.67 0.50
CA VAL A 202 15.62 -16.45 1.57
C VAL A 202 14.90 -17.76 1.87
N VAL A 203 13.56 -17.74 1.99
CA VAL A 203 12.81 -18.88 2.55
C VAL A 203 12.85 -20.11 1.64
N PRO A 204 12.60 -20.04 0.31
CA PRO A 204 12.68 -21.22 -0.55
C PRO A 204 14.08 -21.86 -0.53
N ALA A 205 15.13 -21.03 -0.53
CA ALA A 205 16.51 -21.50 -0.45
C ALA A 205 16.83 -22.14 0.92
N ALA A 206 16.35 -21.56 2.02
CA ALA A 206 16.50 -22.13 3.35
C ALA A 206 15.74 -23.46 3.48
N THR A 207 14.53 -23.55 2.93
CA THR A 207 13.74 -24.79 2.85
C THR A 207 14.48 -25.87 2.08
N ALA A 208 14.99 -25.57 0.88
CA ALA A 208 15.74 -26.52 0.07
C ALA A 208 17.03 -27.01 0.76
N ARG A 209 17.70 -26.14 1.53
CA ARG A 209 18.91 -26.48 2.29
C ARG A 209 18.67 -27.55 3.37
N LEU A 210 17.44 -27.64 3.89
CA LEU A 210 17.07 -28.69 4.85
C LEU A 210 17.10 -30.09 4.21
N TRP A 211 17.07 -30.25 2.90
CA TRP A 211 16.95 -31.57 2.26
C TRP A 211 18.04 -31.86 1.24
N THR A 212 18.78 -30.83 0.81
CA THR A 212 19.85 -30.95 -0.18
C THR A 212 21.23 -30.81 0.45
N ARG A 213 22.22 -31.49 -0.14
CA ARG A 213 23.63 -31.42 0.30
C ARG A 213 24.58 -30.93 -0.79
N ARG A 214 24.20 -31.09 -2.06
CA ARG A 214 24.99 -30.66 -3.23
C ARG A 214 24.50 -29.29 -3.68
N LEU A 215 25.42 -28.39 -4.03
CA LEU A 215 25.10 -27.01 -4.42
C LEU A 215 24.16 -26.95 -5.65
N GLY A 216 24.45 -27.71 -6.72
CA GLY A 216 23.61 -27.70 -7.90
C GLY A 216 22.19 -28.20 -7.63
N SER A 217 22.03 -29.26 -6.83
CA SER A 217 20.71 -29.75 -6.41
C SER A 217 19.99 -28.73 -5.52
N TRP A 218 20.74 -28.04 -4.65
CA TRP A 218 20.18 -26.98 -3.81
C TRP A 218 19.66 -25.81 -4.65
N GLN A 219 20.44 -25.35 -5.63
CA GLN A 219 20.05 -24.30 -6.57
C GLN A 219 18.81 -24.67 -7.37
N ALA A 220 18.81 -25.86 -7.99
CA ALA A 220 17.67 -26.35 -8.75
C ALA A 220 16.40 -26.47 -7.88
N SER A 221 16.52 -27.05 -6.67
CA SER A 221 15.39 -27.15 -5.74
C SER A 221 14.91 -25.78 -5.26
N SER A 222 15.81 -24.81 -5.07
CA SER A 222 15.42 -23.45 -4.64
C SER A 222 14.64 -22.75 -5.74
N VAL A 223 15.10 -22.80 -6.99
CA VAL A 223 14.37 -22.24 -8.15
C VAL A 223 12.99 -22.89 -8.29
N LEU A 224 12.91 -24.23 -8.21
CA LEU A 224 11.65 -24.96 -8.30
C LEU A 224 10.69 -24.62 -7.15
N LEU A 225 11.18 -24.51 -5.92
CA LEU A 225 10.36 -24.11 -4.77
C LEU A 225 9.88 -22.67 -4.93
N THR A 226 10.75 -21.73 -5.30
CA THR A 226 10.34 -20.33 -5.53
C THR A 226 9.25 -20.24 -6.60
N ALA A 227 9.39 -20.97 -7.72
CA ALA A 227 8.38 -21.02 -8.78
C ALA A 227 7.06 -21.62 -8.29
N ALA A 228 7.12 -22.75 -7.56
CA ALA A 228 5.94 -23.44 -7.04
C ALA A 228 5.20 -22.61 -5.98
N GLU A 229 5.94 -22.05 -5.01
CA GLU A 229 5.41 -21.20 -3.94
C GLU A 229 4.83 -19.91 -4.49
N GLY A 230 5.50 -19.25 -5.44
CA GLY A 230 4.97 -18.07 -6.11
C GLY A 230 3.70 -18.36 -6.90
N THR A 231 3.67 -19.45 -7.68
CA THR A 231 2.49 -19.86 -8.47
C THR A 231 1.31 -20.23 -7.58
N ALA A 232 1.55 -21.05 -6.55
CA ALA A 232 0.52 -21.48 -5.62
C ALA A 232 0.04 -20.33 -4.72
N GLY A 233 0.94 -19.42 -4.33
CA GLY A 233 0.59 -18.21 -3.58
C GLY A 233 -0.25 -17.24 -4.40
N LEU A 234 0.08 -17.05 -5.69
CA LEU A 234 -0.75 -16.26 -6.60
C LEU A 234 -2.14 -16.88 -6.79
N TRP A 235 -2.23 -18.20 -6.97
CA TRP A 235 -3.51 -18.91 -7.02
C TRP A 235 -4.32 -18.74 -5.73
N LEU A 236 -3.67 -18.90 -4.57
CA LEU A 236 -4.29 -18.74 -3.25
C LEU A 236 -4.78 -17.31 -3.04
N SER A 237 -4.03 -16.32 -3.53
CA SER A 237 -4.40 -14.91 -3.45
C SER A 237 -5.77 -14.64 -4.08
N VAL A 238 -6.01 -15.20 -5.28
CA VAL A 238 -7.28 -15.04 -6.01
C VAL A 238 -8.41 -15.76 -5.28
N LYS A 239 -8.17 -16.98 -4.79
CA LYS A 239 -9.19 -17.78 -4.09
C LYS A 239 -9.58 -17.20 -2.73
N ALA A 240 -8.61 -16.69 -1.97
CA ALA A 240 -8.83 -16.10 -0.66
C ALA A 240 -9.09 -14.58 -0.71
N ASN A 241 -8.96 -13.94 -1.88
CA ASN A 241 -9.04 -12.49 -2.06
C ASN A 241 -8.15 -11.70 -1.09
N ILE A 242 -6.90 -12.14 -0.98
CA ILE A 242 -5.86 -11.51 -0.17
C ILE A 242 -4.75 -10.99 -1.10
N PRO A 243 -3.95 -10.00 -0.66
CA PRO A 243 -2.78 -9.56 -1.43
C PRO A 243 -1.86 -10.75 -1.76
N PRO A 244 -1.40 -10.92 -3.01
CA PRO A 244 -0.54 -12.05 -3.37
C PRO A 244 0.78 -12.01 -2.61
N GLY A 245 1.22 -10.82 -2.21
CA GLY A 245 2.43 -10.67 -1.44
C GLY A 245 2.38 -11.42 -0.12
N ALA A 246 1.33 -11.15 0.64
CA ALA A 246 1.05 -11.85 1.89
C ALA A 246 0.81 -13.35 1.67
N ALA A 247 0.07 -13.71 0.61
CA ALA A 247 -0.24 -15.11 0.31
C ALA A 247 1.02 -15.95 0.07
N ILE A 248 1.96 -15.45 -0.74
CA ILE A 248 3.21 -16.13 -1.05
C ILE A 248 4.10 -16.22 0.20
N ALA A 249 4.25 -15.14 0.98
CA ALA A 249 5.06 -15.14 2.20
C ALA A 249 4.57 -16.16 3.23
N VAL A 250 3.25 -16.17 3.51
CA VAL A 250 2.64 -17.11 4.47
C VAL A 250 2.79 -18.55 3.98
N LEU A 251 2.59 -18.80 2.69
CA LEU A 251 2.75 -20.13 2.10
C LEU A 251 4.21 -20.62 2.21
N ALA A 252 5.18 -19.80 1.83
CA ALA A 252 6.61 -20.13 1.91
C ALA A 252 7.03 -20.43 3.36
N GLY A 253 6.58 -19.60 4.31
CA GLY A 253 6.82 -19.81 5.74
C GLY A 253 6.21 -21.11 6.27
N ALA A 254 4.98 -21.44 5.86
CA ALA A 254 4.32 -22.70 6.23
C ALA A 254 5.07 -23.92 5.65
N ILE A 255 5.50 -23.87 4.39
CA ILE A 255 6.28 -24.94 3.75
C ILE A 255 7.63 -25.12 4.45
N PHE A 256 8.31 -24.03 4.82
CA PHE A 256 9.55 -24.09 5.60
C PHE A 256 9.34 -24.78 6.95
N LEU A 257 8.30 -24.38 7.70
CA LEU A 257 7.98 -24.98 9.00
C LEU A 257 7.67 -26.48 8.87
N LEU A 258 6.88 -26.88 7.88
CA LEU A 258 6.58 -28.29 7.61
C LEU A 258 7.84 -29.08 7.24
N ALA A 259 8.71 -28.52 6.39
CA ALA A 259 9.97 -29.11 6.01
C ALA A 259 10.92 -29.28 7.21
N ALA A 260 10.96 -28.29 8.11
CA ALA A 260 11.76 -28.34 9.33
C ALA A 260 11.24 -29.40 10.31
N LEU A 261 9.92 -29.44 10.55
CA LEU A 261 9.28 -30.44 11.42
C LEU A 261 9.47 -31.87 10.88
N ALA A 262 9.27 -32.07 9.58
CA ALA A 262 9.50 -33.36 8.93
C ALA A 262 10.96 -33.83 9.06
N ARG A 263 11.92 -32.90 9.07
CA ARG A 263 13.33 -33.20 9.31
C ARG A 263 13.64 -33.47 10.79
N ALA A 264 12.95 -32.82 11.72
CA ALA A 264 13.12 -33.03 13.16
C ALA A 264 12.58 -34.39 13.63
N LEU A 265 11.57 -34.95 12.94
CA LEU A 265 10.97 -36.22 13.31
C LEU A 265 11.89 -37.44 13.05
N PRO A 266 11.85 -38.49 13.92
CA PRO A 266 12.59 -39.73 13.73
C PRO A 266 12.23 -40.40 12.40
N ARG A 267 13.22 -41.00 11.72
CA ARG A 267 13.06 -41.60 10.36
C ARG A 267 11.88 -42.58 10.25
N ALA A 268 11.54 -43.29 11.33
CA ALA A 268 10.41 -44.23 11.39
C ALA A 268 9.02 -43.58 11.25
N ARG A 269 8.87 -42.29 11.60
CA ARG A 269 7.60 -41.54 11.50
C ARG A 269 7.49 -40.65 10.26
N ARG A 270 8.49 -40.64 9.36
CA ARG A 270 8.52 -39.76 8.17
C ARG A 270 7.65 -40.26 7.00
N ARG A 271 7.46 -41.57 6.87
CA ARG A 271 6.64 -42.20 5.82
C ARG A 271 5.15 -41.83 5.88
N PRO A 272 4.46 -41.82 7.05
CA PRO A 272 3.05 -41.42 7.10
C PRO A 272 2.83 -39.92 6.84
N LEU A 273 3.81 -39.05 7.13
CA LEU A 273 3.69 -37.60 6.89
C LEU A 273 3.83 -37.20 5.43
N ALA A 274 4.65 -37.90 4.65
CA ALA A 274 4.70 -37.71 3.20
C ALA A 274 3.37 -38.08 2.53
N ALA A 275 2.70 -39.12 3.05
CA ALA A 275 1.37 -39.52 2.60
C ALA A 275 0.27 -38.52 3.02
N VAL A 276 0.35 -37.96 4.24
CA VAL A 276 -0.58 -36.91 4.71
C VAL A 276 -0.39 -35.60 3.95
N ALA A 277 0.84 -35.18 3.66
CA ALA A 277 1.12 -34.00 2.85
C ALA A 277 0.62 -34.18 1.40
N ALA A 278 0.85 -35.35 0.79
CA ALA A 278 0.29 -35.68 -0.52
C ALA A 278 -1.25 -35.75 -0.50
N ALA A 279 -1.85 -36.24 0.58
CA ALA A 279 -3.30 -36.28 0.76
C ALA A 279 -3.92 -34.90 0.98
N LEU A 280 -3.23 -33.98 1.67
CA LEU A 280 -3.66 -32.58 1.84
C LEU A 280 -3.57 -31.81 0.51
N VAL A 281 -2.55 -32.06 -0.31
CA VAL A 281 -2.45 -31.54 -1.68
C VAL A 281 -3.58 -32.12 -2.56
N ALA A 282 -3.90 -33.41 -2.42
CA ALA A 282 -5.02 -34.05 -3.13
C ALA A 282 -6.41 -33.56 -2.66
N LEU A 283 -6.59 -33.24 -1.37
CA LEU A 283 -7.83 -32.65 -0.85
C LEU A 283 -7.99 -31.18 -1.28
N ALA A 284 -6.89 -30.42 -1.36
CA ALA A 284 -6.91 -29.07 -1.94
C ALA A 284 -7.27 -29.08 -3.44
N LEU A 285 -6.99 -30.19 -4.15
CA LEU A 285 -7.39 -30.46 -5.53
C LEU A 285 -8.85 -30.95 -5.69
N ALA A 286 -9.57 -31.26 -4.60
CA ALA A 286 -10.93 -31.80 -4.64
C ALA A 286 -12.03 -30.78 -4.24
N GLY A 287 -11.65 -29.57 -3.79
CA GLY A 287 -12.57 -28.52 -3.38
C GLY A 287 -13.21 -27.73 -4.55
N CYS A 288 -13.96 -28.41 -5.41
CA CYS A 288 -14.73 -27.80 -6.50
C CYS A 288 -16.21 -27.68 -6.11
N GLY A 289 -16.57 -26.54 -5.51
CA GLY A 289 -17.95 -26.05 -5.46
C GLY A 289 -17.99 -24.70 -6.17
N ALA A 290 -18.46 -24.68 -7.41
CA ALA A 290 -18.67 -23.45 -8.16
C ALA A 290 -19.98 -22.80 -7.73
N SER A 291 -19.90 -21.64 -7.08
CA SER A 291 -21.03 -20.73 -6.95
C SER A 291 -20.93 -19.72 -8.08
N ALA A 292 -21.68 -19.95 -9.15
CA ALA A 292 -21.95 -18.94 -10.16
C ALA A 292 -22.80 -17.84 -9.50
N GLY A 293 -22.16 -16.72 -9.18
CA GLY A 293 -22.87 -15.50 -8.82
C GLY A 293 -23.59 -14.98 -10.05
N SER A 294 -24.91 -14.95 -9.99
CA SER A 294 -25.78 -14.34 -10.99
C SER A 294 -25.36 -12.89 -11.23
N SER A 295 -24.92 -12.58 -12.44
CA SER A 295 -24.80 -11.20 -12.90
C SER A 295 -26.21 -10.63 -13.05
N GLY A 296 -26.64 -9.84 -12.05
CA GLY A 296 -27.81 -8.97 -12.21
C GLY A 296 -27.59 -8.04 -13.41
N GLY A 297 -28.62 -7.84 -14.22
CA GLY A 297 -28.57 -7.19 -15.53
C GLY A 297 -28.25 -5.69 -15.55
N GLY A 298 -27.69 -5.12 -14.47
CA GLY A 298 -27.29 -3.73 -14.40
C GLY A 298 -25.90 -3.47 -14.97
N VAL A 299 -25.60 -2.20 -15.30
CA VAL A 299 -24.26 -1.82 -15.79
C VAL A 299 -23.23 -2.06 -14.70
N ALA A 300 -22.17 -2.80 -15.03
CA ALA A 300 -21.03 -3.01 -14.13
C ALA A 300 -20.24 -1.70 -13.96
N VAL A 301 -20.16 -1.22 -12.73
CA VAL A 301 -19.51 0.04 -12.36
C VAL A 301 -18.57 -0.19 -11.19
N VAL A 302 -17.39 0.42 -11.23
CA VAL A 302 -16.45 0.46 -10.11
C VAL A 302 -16.41 1.88 -9.54
N ALA A 303 -16.43 1.99 -8.21
CA ALA A 303 -16.13 3.22 -7.48
C ALA A 303 -14.93 3.00 -6.57
N THR A 304 -13.94 3.90 -6.62
CA THR A 304 -12.74 3.79 -5.79
C THR A 304 -13.04 4.03 -4.32
N THR A 305 -13.66 5.17 -3.99
CA THR A 305 -13.93 5.56 -2.59
C THR A 305 -15.34 5.21 -2.13
N THR A 306 -15.52 5.18 -0.80
CA THR A 306 -16.82 4.93 -0.17
C THR A 306 -17.86 6.01 -0.48
N GLN A 307 -17.44 7.27 -0.59
CA GLN A 307 -18.27 8.43 -0.91
C GLN A 307 -18.77 8.33 -2.35
N ILE A 308 -17.87 8.04 -3.29
CA ILE A 308 -18.23 7.80 -4.70
C ILE A 308 -19.15 6.58 -4.80
N GLY A 309 -18.89 5.52 -4.03
CA GLY A 309 -19.76 4.36 -3.95
C GLY A 309 -21.19 4.71 -3.48
N ASP A 310 -21.33 5.56 -2.47
CA ASP A 310 -22.64 6.06 -2.04
C ASP A 310 -23.33 6.92 -3.12
N PHE A 311 -22.60 7.83 -3.77
CA PHE A 311 -23.14 8.63 -4.88
C PHE A 311 -23.61 7.77 -6.05
N VAL A 312 -22.81 6.78 -6.46
CA VAL A 312 -23.17 5.85 -7.54
C VAL A 312 -24.38 5.02 -7.14
N ARG A 313 -24.46 4.53 -5.91
CA ARG A 313 -25.64 3.80 -5.43
C ARG A 313 -26.90 4.68 -5.43
N ALA A 314 -26.78 5.93 -5.01
CA ALA A 314 -27.88 6.87 -4.96
C ALA A 314 -28.41 7.25 -6.36
N VAL A 315 -27.53 7.37 -7.37
CA VAL A 315 -27.91 7.71 -8.74
C VAL A 315 -28.31 6.47 -9.55
N GLY A 316 -27.50 5.41 -9.48
CA GLY A 316 -27.63 4.20 -10.27
C GLY A 316 -28.70 3.24 -9.78
N GLY A 317 -29.04 3.25 -8.50
CA GLY A 317 -30.08 2.40 -7.94
C GLY A 317 -29.86 0.92 -8.23
N HIS A 318 -30.90 0.24 -8.73
CA HIS A 318 -30.87 -1.18 -9.07
C HIS A 318 -30.36 -1.46 -10.50
N ASP A 319 -30.22 -0.41 -11.32
CA ASP A 319 -29.77 -0.49 -12.72
C ASP A 319 -28.25 -0.57 -12.84
N VAL A 320 -27.54 -0.43 -11.71
CA VAL A 320 -26.08 -0.50 -11.61
C VAL A 320 -25.65 -1.67 -10.73
N SER A 321 -24.72 -2.47 -11.25
CA SER A 321 -23.96 -3.44 -10.47
C SER A 321 -22.68 -2.77 -9.98
N LEU A 322 -22.72 -2.23 -8.76
CA LEU A 322 -21.62 -1.46 -8.16
C LEU A 322 -20.63 -2.35 -7.41
N HIS A 323 -19.36 -2.30 -7.82
CA HIS A 323 -18.22 -2.75 -7.02
C HIS A 323 -17.52 -1.54 -6.39
N GLN A 324 -17.61 -1.40 -5.07
CA GLN A 324 -16.89 -0.38 -4.32
C GLN A 324 -15.58 -0.97 -3.78
N ILE A 325 -14.46 -0.36 -4.14
CA ILE A 325 -13.14 -0.88 -3.78
C ILE A 325 -12.87 -0.64 -2.29
N LEU A 326 -12.77 0.63 -1.88
CA LEU A 326 -12.51 0.95 -0.48
C LEU A 326 -13.68 0.55 0.41
N GLN A 327 -13.35 -0.14 1.50
CA GLN A 327 -14.31 -0.49 2.53
C GLN A 327 -14.40 0.62 3.57
N PRO A 328 -15.49 0.69 4.34
CA PRO A 328 -15.61 1.63 5.44
C PRO A 328 -14.42 1.58 6.40
N ASN A 329 -14.00 2.74 6.91
CA ASN A 329 -12.83 2.89 7.79
C ASN A 329 -11.48 2.47 7.16
N THR A 330 -11.40 2.38 5.83
CA THR A 330 -10.14 2.14 5.11
C THR A 330 -9.54 3.46 4.63
N ASP A 331 -8.24 3.63 4.83
CA ASP A 331 -7.45 4.75 4.32
C ASP A 331 -7.19 4.59 2.81
N PRO A 332 -7.56 5.57 1.95
CA PRO A 332 -7.32 5.50 0.52
C PRO A 332 -5.84 5.63 0.11
N HIS A 333 -5.02 6.32 0.90
CA HIS A 333 -3.62 6.62 0.59
C HIS A 333 -2.70 5.40 0.74
N GLU A 334 -3.13 4.42 1.53
CA GLU A 334 -2.37 3.19 1.83
C GLU A 334 -3.03 1.92 1.30
N TYR A 335 -4.08 2.07 0.47
CA TYR A 335 -4.81 0.91 -0.01
C TYR A 335 -4.04 0.10 -1.05
N GLU A 336 -3.90 -1.20 -0.78
CA GLU A 336 -3.42 -2.17 -1.77
C GLU A 336 -4.63 -2.86 -2.46
N PRO A 337 -4.76 -2.74 -3.80
CA PRO A 337 -5.81 -3.42 -4.56
C PRO A 337 -5.83 -4.93 -4.32
N ARG A 338 -7.02 -5.53 -4.34
CA ARG A 338 -7.22 -6.98 -4.16
C ARG A 338 -7.60 -7.66 -5.48
N PRO A 339 -7.46 -8.99 -5.61
CA PRO A 339 -7.77 -9.68 -6.86
C PRO A 339 -9.21 -9.47 -7.34
N LYS A 340 -10.19 -9.36 -6.41
CA LYS A 340 -11.57 -9.03 -6.76
C LYS A 340 -11.72 -7.62 -7.33
N ASP A 341 -10.92 -6.65 -6.90
CA ASP A 341 -10.95 -5.29 -7.43
C ASP A 341 -10.46 -5.25 -8.89
N VAL A 342 -9.39 -6.00 -9.17
CA VAL A 342 -8.87 -6.15 -10.54
C VAL A 342 -9.88 -6.85 -11.43
N THR A 343 -10.49 -7.93 -10.94
CA THR A 343 -11.51 -8.70 -11.70
C THR A 343 -12.77 -7.87 -11.95
N ALA A 344 -13.25 -7.14 -10.95
CA ALA A 344 -14.40 -6.23 -11.10
C ALA A 344 -14.09 -5.12 -12.10
N THR A 345 -12.88 -4.55 -12.06
CA THR A 345 -12.43 -3.51 -13.01
C THR A 345 -12.33 -4.04 -14.43
N ALA A 346 -11.87 -5.28 -14.61
CA ALA A 346 -11.79 -5.93 -15.93
C ALA A 346 -13.16 -6.05 -16.60
N GLY A 347 -14.19 -6.38 -15.82
CA GLY A 347 -15.57 -6.50 -16.28
C GLY A 347 -16.38 -5.20 -16.25
N ALA A 348 -15.82 -4.10 -15.73
CA ALA A 348 -16.54 -2.85 -15.57
C ALA A 348 -16.68 -2.09 -16.90
N ARG A 349 -17.79 -1.39 -17.03
CA ARG A 349 -18.00 -0.43 -18.14
C ARG A 349 -17.53 0.98 -17.76
N LEU A 350 -17.70 1.34 -16.50
CA LEU A 350 -17.30 2.63 -15.93
C LEU A 350 -16.47 2.41 -14.66
N VAL A 351 -15.42 3.22 -14.51
CA VAL A 351 -14.66 3.34 -13.26
C VAL A 351 -14.74 4.80 -12.85
N PHE A 352 -15.31 5.09 -11.70
CA PHE A 352 -15.35 6.43 -11.10
C PHE A 352 -14.20 6.59 -10.12
N VAL A 353 -13.37 7.61 -10.34
CA VAL A 353 -12.21 7.94 -9.50
C VAL A 353 -12.39 9.33 -8.88
N ASN A 354 -11.76 9.54 -7.73
CA ASN A 354 -11.71 10.80 -7.02
C ASN A 354 -10.81 11.81 -7.73
N GLY A 355 -9.65 11.35 -8.20
CA GLY A 355 -8.65 12.21 -8.85
C GLY A 355 -7.68 12.86 -7.86
N ASP A 356 -6.77 13.66 -8.42
CA ASP A 356 -5.73 14.42 -7.70
C ASP A 356 -4.90 13.56 -6.73
N ASN A 357 -4.51 12.36 -7.19
CA ASN A 357 -3.65 11.37 -6.52
C ASN A 357 -4.22 10.63 -5.31
N LEU A 358 -5.44 10.90 -4.86
CA LEU A 358 -6.07 10.13 -3.77
C LEU A 358 -6.12 8.63 -4.06
N ASP A 359 -6.54 8.27 -5.26
CA ASP A 359 -6.72 6.90 -5.73
C ASP A 359 -5.78 6.58 -6.90
N ARG A 360 -4.55 7.07 -6.82
CA ARG A 360 -3.50 6.88 -7.85
C ARG A 360 -3.28 5.42 -8.24
N TRP A 361 -3.45 4.49 -7.28
CA TRP A 361 -3.33 3.05 -7.49
C TRP A 361 -4.34 2.52 -8.53
N MET A 362 -5.45 3.22 -8.76
CA MET A 362 -6.48 2.82 -9.70
C MET A 362 -6.03 2.88 -11.16
N SER A 363 -5.16 3.84 -11.52
CA SER A 363 -4.61 3.96 -12.89
C SER A 363 -3.96 2.66 -13.34
N LYS A 364 -3.07 2.18 -12.48
CA LYS A 364 -2.39 0.89 -12.49
C LYS A 364 -3.35 -0.29 -12.61
N VAL A 365 -4.40 -0.34 -11.78
CA VAL A 365 -5.41 -1.41 -11.86
C VAL A 365 -6.14 -1.40 -13.21
N VAL A 366 -6.49 -0.23 -13.76
CA VAL A 366 -7.15 -0.12 -15.08
C VAL A 366 -6.25 -0.62 -16.21
N ASP A 367 -4.97 -0.23 -16.19
CA ASP A 367 -3.98 -0.63 -17.21
C ASP A 367 -3.73 -2.14 -17.24
N GLU A 368 -3.95 -2.81 -16.11
CA GLU A 368 -3.57 -4.21 -15.91
C GLU A 368 -4.73 -5.20 -15.80
N ALA A 369 -5.93 -4.73 -15.48
CA ALA A 369 -7.12 -5.57 -15.37
C ALA A 369 -7.46 -6.32 -16.68
N GLY A 370 -6.94 -5.87 -17.83
CA GLY A 370 -7.19 -6.48 -19.14
C GLY A 370 -8.51 -6.04 -19.78
N GLY A 371 -9.34 -5.30 -19.05
CA GLY A 371 -10.52 -4.59 -19.57
C GLY A 371 -10.17 -3.24 -20.18
N ARG A 372 -11.18 -2.54 -20.71
CA ARG A 372 -11.08 -1.15 -21.17
C ARG A 372 -12.25 -0.30 -20.62
N PRO A 373 -12.42 -0.23 -19.29
CA PRO A 373 -13.48 0.60 -18.72
C PRO A 373 -13.24 2.07 -19.07
N ARG A 374 -14.32 2.84 -19.20
CA ARG A 374 -14.21 4.30 -19.28
C ARG A 374 -13.98 4.85 -17.86
N VAL A 375 -12.79 5.39 -17.63
CA VAL A 375 -12.46 6.10 -16.40
C VAL A 375 -13.08 7.50 -16.41
N VAL A 376 -13.75 7.84 -15.31
CA VAL A 376 -14.38 9.15 -15.07
C VAL A 376 -13.80 9.73 -13.80
N ASP A 377 -12.94 10.74 -13.96
CA ASP A 377 -12.37 11.52 -12.86
C ASP A 377 -13.38 12.59 -12.42
N LEU A 378 -13.91 12.42 -11.20
CA LEU A 378 -14.92 13.30 -10.63
C LEU A 378 -14.31 14.59 -10.07
N GLY A 379 -13.03 14.58 -9.69
CA GLY A 379 -12.26 15.74 -9.24
C GLY A 379 -12.15 16.82 -10.33
N GLN A 380 -12.08 16.41 -11.61
CA GLN A 380 -12.03 17.35 -12.75
C GLN A 380 -13.30 18.20 -12.94
N ALA A 381 -14.42 17.84 -12.33
CA ALA A 381 -15.70 18.55 -12.44
C ALA A 381 -16.04 19.39 -11.19
N THR A 382 -15.15 19.43 -10.20
CA THR A 382 -15.32 20.22 -8.98
C THR A 382 -15.37 21.71 -9.27
N VAL A 383 -16.25 22.41 -8.55
CA VAL A 383 -16.48 23.87 -8.69
C VAL A 383 -15.51 24.68 -7.83
N ALA A 384 -15.20 24.20 -6.63
CA ALA A 384 -14.16 24.75 -5.78
C ALA A 384 -12.94 23.83 -5.85
N ARG A 385 -11.75 24.43 -5.93
CA ARG A 385 -10.46 23.73 -5.91
C ARG A 385 -9.49 24.50 -5.04
N PHE A 386 -8.78 23.78 -4.17
CA PHE A 386 -7.70 24.34 -3.38
C PHE A 386 -6.36 23.77 -3.83
N PRO A 387 -5.25 24.50 -3.64
CA PRO A 387 -3.92 23.99 -3.97
C PRO A 387 -3.64 22.65 -3.29
N GLY A 388 -3.08 21.72 -4.05
CA GLY A 388 -2.58 20.46 -3.52
C GLY A 388 -1.17 20.59 -2.94
N GLU A 389 -0.63 19.47 -2.48
CA GLU A 389 0.76 19.39 -2.01
C GLU A 389 1.74 19.63 -3.16
N SER A 390 2.68 20.57 -2.98
CA SER A 390 3.67 20.92 -4.01
C SER A 390 4.82 19.92 -4.15
N SER A 391 4.98 19.02 -3.19
CA SER A 391 6.13 18.11 -3.10
C SER A 391 5.79 16.83 -2.35
N GLY A 392 6.62 15.79 -2.56
CA GLY A 392 6.42 14.48 -1.95
C GLY A 392 5.78 13.45 -2.89
N PRO A 393 5.75 12.17 -2.48
CA PRO A 393 5.30 11.07 -3.34
C PRO A 393 3.82 11.15 -3.76
N GLU A 394 3.02 11.94 -3.04
CA GLU A 394 1.59 12.15 -3.30
C GLU A 394 1.28 13.60 -3.67
N ALA A 395 2.29 14.38 -4.08
CA ALA A 395 2.12 15.74 -4.57
C ALA A 395 1.01 15.80 -5.62
N SER A 396 0.04 16.69 -5.42
CA SER A 396 -1.15 16.80 -6.24
C SER A 396 -1.31 18.23 -6.73
N ARG A 397 -2.03 18.41 -7.84
CA ARG A 397 -2.31 19.75 -8.34
C ARG A 397 -3.31 20.47 -7.43
N PHE A 398 -4.30 19.72 -6.95
CA PHE A 398 -5.34 20.21 -6.06
C PHE A 398 -5.46 19.31 -4.83
N ASP A 399 -5.91 19.89 -3.72
CA ASP A 399 -6.28 19.13 -2.53
C ASP A 399 -7.38 18.11 -2.92
N PRO A 400 -7.15 16.79 -2.68
CA PRO A 400 -8.05 15.75 -3.14
C PRO A 400 -9.36 15.65 -2.35
N HIS A 401 -9.48 16.30 -1.19
CA HIS A 401 -10.60 16.14 -0.24
C HIS A 401 -11.83 16.98 -0.61
N TRP A 402 -12.11 17.08 -1.91
CA TRP A 402 -13.12 17.98 -2.45
C TRP A 402 -14.55 17.67 -2.02
N TRP A 403 -14.83 16.43 -1.59
CA TRP A 403 -16.18 15.99 -1.21
C TRP A 403 -16.71 16.69 0.03
N HIS A 404 -15.86 17.25 0.87
CA HIS A 404 -16.26 18.00 2.05
C HIS A 404 -16.91 19.36 1.76
N ASP A 405 -16.90 19.83 0.50
CA ASP A 405 -17.81 20.87 0.02
C ASP A 405 -19.00 20.19 -0.68
N PRO A 406 -20.23 20.22 -0.12
CA PRO A 406 -21.39 19.59 -0.76
C PRO A 406 -21.69 20.09 -2.17
N ARG A 407 -21.21 21.27 -2.58
CA ARG A 407 -21.34 21.76 -3.96
C ARG A 407 -20.45 20.98 -4.93
N ASN A 408 -19.27 20.56 -4.49
CA ASN A 408 -18.44 19.63 -5.26
C ASN A 408 -19.07 18.24 -5.33
N ALA A 409 -19.67 17.75 -4.24
CA ALA A 409 -20.44 16.50 -4.26
C ALA A 409 -21.63 16.57 -5.25
N GLN A 410 -22.32 17.71 -5.33
CA GLN A 410 -23.36 17.93 -6.35
C GLN A 410 -22.80 17.84 -7.77
N SER A 411 -21.62 18.39 -8.04
CA SER A 411 -20.95 18.24 -9.35
C SER A 411 -20.61 16.79 -9.65
N ALA A 412 -20.07 16.05 -8.67
CA ALA A 412 -19.75 14.63 -8.81
C ALA A 412 -21.00 13.80 -9.14
N VAL A 413 -22.13 14.04 -8.46
CA VAL A 413 -23.42 13.38 -8.72
C VAL A 413 -23.92 13.66 -10.13
N ARG A 414 -23.77 14.89 -10.65
CA ARG A 414 -24.10 15.20 -12.06
C ARG A 414 -23.17 14.46 -13.02
N GLY A 415 -21.88 14.41 -12.73
CA GLY A 415 -20.89 13.67 -13.52
C GLY A 415 -21.20 12.17 -13.60
N ILE A 416 -21.56 11.56 -12.46
CA ILE A 416 -22.00 10.17 -12.36
C ILE A 416 -23.25 9.94 -13.20
N ARG A 417 -24.29 10.76 -13.02
CA ARG A 417 -25.52 10.69 -13.82
C ARG A 417 -25.21 10.72 -15.32
N ASP A 418 -24.40 11.68 -15.77
CA ASP A 418 -24.12 11.86 -17.19
C ASP A 418 -23.31 10.69 -17.76
N ALA A 419 -22.39 10.13 -16.98
CA ALA A 419 -21.65 8.94 -17.35
C ALA A 419 -22.54 7.70 -17.44
N LEU A 420 -23.44 7.49 -16.47
CA LEU A 420 -24.41 6.40 -16.46
C LEU A 420 -25.39 6.50 -17.64
N VAL A 421 -25.95 7.69 -17.91
CA VAL A 421 -26.84 7.92 -19.06
C VAL A 421 -26.15 7.63 -20.41
N ARG A 422 -24.85 7.94 -20.53
CA ARG A 422 -24.08 7.64 -21.74
C ARG A 422 -23.77 6.15 -21.88
N ALA A 423 -23.45 5.48 -20.77
CA ALA A 423 -23.23 4.05 -20.77
C ALA A 423 -24.54 3.30 -21.04
N ASP A 424 -25.62 3.70 -20.40
CA ASP A 424 -26.88 2.98 -20.45
C ASP A 424 -28.06 3.93 -20.70
N PRO A 425 -28.28 4.27 -21.98
CA PRO A 425 -29.36 5.17 -22.37
C PRO A 425 -30.77 4.64 -22.04
N GLY A 426 -30.93 3.32 -21.86
CA GLY A 426 -32.22 2.68 -21.56
C GLY A 426 -32.81 3.10 -20.23
N HIS A 427 -31.97 3.28 -19.21
CA HIS A 427 -32.37 3.69 -17.85
C HIS A 427 -32.15 5.19 -17.59
N ARG A 428 -32.10 6.00 -18.67
CA ARG A 428 -31.85 7.46 -18.58
C ARG A 428 -32.79 8.17 -17.60
N ALA A 429 -34.09 7.88 -17.68
CA ALA A 429 -35.10 8.55 -16.88
C ALA A 429 -34.89 8.28 -15.38
N ASP A 430 -34.54 7.04 -15.03
CA ASP A 430 -34.28 6.63 -13.65
C ASP A 430 -33.04 7.32 -13.10
N TYR A 431 -31.92 7.31 -13.83
CA TYR A 431 -30.71 8.03 -13.41
C TYR A 431 -30.95 9.53 -13.21
N GLN A 432 -31.73 10.16 -14.08
CA GLN A 432 -32.06 11.59 -13.97
C GLN A 432 -32.95 11.87 -12.76
N ALA A 433 -33.98 11.07 -12.53
CA ALA A 433 -34.89 11.21 -11.40
C ALA A 433 -34.17 10.96 -10.07
N ASN A 434 -33.35 9.91 -9.99
CA ASN A 434 -32.55 9.55 -8.83
C ASN A 434 -31.56 10.66 -8.48
N ALA A 435 -30.80 11.15 -9.47
CA ALA A 435 -29.87 12.27 -9.29
C ALA A 435 -30.59 13.53 -8.82
N ALA A 436 -31.75 13.88 -9.40
CA ALA A 436 -32.52 15.05 -8.97
C ALA A 436 -32.93 14.98 -7.49
N ARG A 437 -33.42 13.82 -7.03
CA ARG A 437 -33.77 13.61 -5.61
C ARG A 437 -32.56 13.74 -4.69
N TYR A 438 -31.42 13.15 -5.07
CA TYR A 438 -30.21 13.22 -4.25
C TYR A 438 -29.61 14.63 -4.22
N LEU A 439 -29.63 15.36 -5.34
CA LEU A 439 -29.19 16.76 -5.41
C LEU A 439 -30.00 17.68 -4.48
N THR A 440 -31.32 17.47 -4.36
CA THR A 440 -32.15 18.20 -3.38
C THR A 440 -31.69 17.94 -1.94
N ARG A 441 -31.34 16.69 -1.61
CA ARG A 441 -30.83 16.33 -0.27
C ARG A 441 -29.45 16.94 0.00
N LEU A 442 -28.57 16.98 -1.00
CA LEU A 442 -27.26 17.66 -0.90
C LEU A 442 -27.41 19.18 -0.70
N ALA A 443 -28.40 19.81 -1.33
CA ALA A 443 -28.68 21.23 -1.12
C ALA A 443 -29.23 21.50 0.30
N ALA A 444 -30.10 20.61 0.80
CA ALA A 444 -30.59 20.69 2.18
C ALA A 444 -29.47 20.49 3.21
N LEU A 445 -28.53 19.56 2.94
CA LEU A 445 -27.34 19.33 3.75
C LEU A 445 -26.49 20.60 3.84
N ASP A 446 -26.11 21.17 2.70
CA ASP A 446 -25.29 22.40 2.61
C ASP A 446 -25.92 23.56 3.40
N ALA A 447 -27.22 23.79 3.20
CA ALA A 447 -27.96 24.84 3.91
C ALA A 447 -28.05 24.56 5.43
N GLY A 448 -28.26 23.30 5.82
CA GLY A 448 -28.32 22.86 7.20
C GLY A 448 -27.00 23.09 7.95
N ILE A 449 -25.88 22.65 7.36
CA ILE A 449 -24.54 22.85 7.93
C ILE A 449 -24.25 24.36 8.04
N GLN A 450 -24.53 25.13 6.99
CA GLN A 450 -24.35 26.59 7.00
C GLN A 450 -25.11 27.25 8.15
N SER A 451 -26.35 26.83 8.42
CA SER A 451 -27.18 27.34 9.51
C SER A 451 -26.57 27.00 10.89
N CYS A 452 -26.17 25.74 11.10
CA CYS A 452 -25.50 25.31 12.33
C CYS A 452 -24.24 26.14 12.62
N PHE A 453 -23.41 26.35 11.59
CA PHE A 453 -22.15 27.06 11.76
C PHE A 453 -22.36 28.56 11.96
N ALA A 454 -23.38 29.16 11.34
CA ALA A 454 -23.75 30.55 11.57
C ALA A 454 -24.07 30.86 13.05
N ALA A 455 -24.61 29.87 13.79
CA ALA A 455 -24.87 30.00 15.23
C ALA A 455 -23.62 29.94 16.13
N VAL A 456 -22.48 29.45 15.61
CA VAL A 456 -21.21 29.43 16.33
C VAL A 456 -20.43 30.71 16.00
N PRO A 457 -19.94 31.50 16.97
CA PRO A 457 -19.12 32.69 16.68
C PRO A 457 -17.86 32.33 15.87
N ALA A 458 -17.54 33.11 14.84
CA ALA A 458 -16.43 32.81 13.91
C ALA A 458 -15.10 32.55 14.62
N GLY A 459 -14.75 33.35 15.64
CA GLY A 459 -13.52 33.16 16.43
C GLY A 459 -13.46 31.88 17.27
N GLN A 460 -14.55 31.12 17.39
CA GLN A 460 -14.59 29.82 18.08
C GLN A 460 -14.49 28.64 17.11
N ARG A 461 -14.63 28.86 15.80
CA ARG A 461 -14.61 27.81 14.77
C ARG A 461 -13.16 27.45 14.43
N LYS A 462 -12.46 26.84 15.37
CA LYS A 462 -11.04 26.50 15.26
C LYS A 462 -10.86 24.99 15.18
N LEU A 463 -10.39 24.51 14.04
CA LEU A 463 -10.28 23.10 13.71
C LEU A 463 -8.84 22.61 13.87
N VAL A 464 -8.68 21.52 14.61
CA VAL A 464 -7.45 20.73 14.62
C VAL A 464 -7.81 19.27 14.37
N THR A 465 -7.26 18.68 13.31
CA THR A 465 -7.59 17.31 12.85
C THR A 465 -6.38 16.38 12.95
N SER A 466 -6.58 15.11 12.65
CA SER A 466 -5.53 14.10 12.54
C SER A 466 -4.70 14.30 11.27
N HIS A 467 -5.32 14.61 10.12
CA HIS A 467 -4.59 15.07 8.92
C HIS A 467 -5.30 16.22 8.18
N ASP A 468 -4.64 16.80 7.17
CA ASP A 468 -5.12 17.98 6.44
C ASP A 468 -6.15 17.64 5.34
N ALA A 469 -7.35 17.20 5.75
CA ALA A 469 -8.44 16.82 4.85
C ALA A 469 -9.61 17.81 4.76
N PHE A 470 -9.74 18.72 5.72
CA PHE A 470 -10.99 19.47 5.90
C PHE A 470 -10.97 20.89 5.31
N ASN A 471 -10.01 21.22 4.45
CA ASN A 471 -9.88 22.55 3.85
C ASN A 471 -11.13 22.99 3.08
N TYR A 472 -11.75 22.07 2.33
CA TYR A 472 -13.00 22.35 1.61
C TYR A 472 -14.16 22.66 2.54
N PHE A 473 -14.33 21.85 3.59
CA PHE A 473 -15.31 22.10 4.64
C PHE A 473 -15.07 23.47 5.29
N ALA A 474 -13.82 23.71 5.67
CA ALA A 474 -13.44 24.88 6.43
C ALA A 474 -13.67 26.17 5.64
N ARG A 475 -13.31 26.17 4.36
CA ARG A 475 -13.55 27.32 3.48
C ARG A 475 -15.05 27.55 3.24
N ARG A 476 -15.85 26.48 3.08
CA ARG A 476 -17.29 26.59 2.82
C ARG A 476 -18.05 27.22 4.00
N TYR A 477 -17.71 26.83 5.23
CA TYR A 477 -18.47 27.19 6.44
C TYR A 477 -17.75 28.18 7.38
N GLY A 478 -16.61 28.74 6.94
CA GLY A 478 -15.89 29.78 7.67
C GLY A 478 -15.24 29.25 8.95
N VAL A 479 -14.56 28.11 8.86
CA VAL A 479 -13.77 27.51 9.93
C VAL A 479 -12.31 27.88 9.71
N GLN A 480 -11.62 28.23 10.79
CA GLN A 480 -10.17 28.42 10.79
C GLN A 480 -9.51 27.06 11.06
N VAL A 481 -8.79 26.53 10.05
CA VAL A 481 -7.87 25.41 10.27
C VAL A 481 -6.68 25.93 11.06
N VAL A 482 -6.50 25.43 12.29
CA VAL A 482 -5.37 25.77 13.14
C VAL A 482 -4.19 24.87 12.83
N GLY A 483 -4.42 23.58 12.59
CA GLY A 483 -3.40 22.66 12.14
C GLY A 483 -3.89 21.23 12.11
N ALA A 484 -3.02 20.31 11.74
CA ALA A 484 -3.29 18.88 11.76
C ALA A 484 -2.14 18.13 12.44
N ILE A 485 -2.44 17.00 13.06
CA ILE A 485 -1.43 16.14 13.69
C ILE A 485 -0.42 15.66 12.65
N ILE A 486 -0.90 15.28 11.48
CA ILE A 486 -0.15 15.00 10.26
C ILE A 486 -0.31 16.24 9.37
N PRO A 487 0.69 17.13 9.28
CA PRO A 487 0.59 18.38 8.52
C PRO A 487 0.76 18.13 7.02
N SER A 488 -0.14 17.34 6.44
CA SER A 488 -0.07 16.85 5.05
C SER A 488 -1.46 16.41 4.59
N GLN A 489 -1.74 16.61 3.30
CA GLN A 489 -2.96 16.11 2.61
C GLN A 489 -2.92 14.60 2.31
N THR A 490 -1.99 13.88 2.93
CA THR A 490 -1.88 12.43 2.92
C THR A 490 -1.50 11.94 4.30
N THR A 491 -1.99 10.76 4.66
CA THR A 491 -1.71 10.05 5.91
C THR A 491 -0.34 9.36 5.89
N GLN A 492 0.30 9.29 4.73
CA GLN A 492 1.64 8.73 4.52
C GLN A 492 2.76 9.51 5.20
N ALA A 493 2.49 10.78 5.55
CA ALA A 493 3.46 11.62 6.22
C ALA A 493 3.54 11.26 7.72
N GLN A 494 4.75 11.18 8.25
CA GLN A 494 4.97 11.02 9.68
C GLN A 494 5.32 12.36 10.32
N PRO A 495 4.57 12.83 11.33
CA PRO A 495 4.91 14.06 12.03
C PRO A 495 6.13 13.88 12.93
N SER A 496 7.02 14.88 12.94
CA SER A 496 8.17 14.90 13.84
C SER A 496 7.76 15.27 15.27
N ALA A 497 8.62 14.99 16.26
CA ALA A 497 8.39 15.44 17.63
C ALA A 497 8.31 16.98 17.73
N GLY A 498 9.04 17.69 16.85
CA GLY A 498 8.98 19.14 16.72
C GLY A 498 7.61 19.63 16.23
N ASP A 499 7.04 18.97 15.22
CA ASP A 499 5.71 19.30 14.70
C ASP A 499 4.63 19.14 15.77
N ILE A 500 4.69 18.04 16.54
CA ILE A 500 3.76 17.78 17.64
C ILE A 500 3.88 18.83 18.74
N ALA A 501 5.10 19.26 19.07
CA ALA A 501 5.34 20.32 20.06
C ALA A 501 4.80 21.67 19.55
N ALA A 502 5.10 22.03 18.30
CA ALA A 502 4.65 23.27 17.67
C ALA A 502 3.12 23.34 17.60
N LEU A 503 2.47 22.24 17.21
CA LEU A 503 1.02 22.12 17.20
C LEU A 503 0.43 22.24 18.61
N SER A 504 1.03 21.59 19.61
CA SER A 504 0.58 21.69 21.00
C SER A 504 0.64 23.12 21.52
N ASP A 505 1.70 23.86 21.18
CA ASP A 505 1.81 25.28 21.51
C ASP A 505 0.79 26.12 20.75
N GLN A 506 0.54 25.82 19.48
CA GLN A 506 -0.47 26.51 18.69
C GLN A 506 -1.88 26.29 19.23
N VAL A 507 -2.22 25.06 19.62
CA VAL A 507 -3.48 24.71 20.29
C VAL A 507 -3.71 25.57 21.54
N ARG A 508 -2.66 25.73 22.37
CA ARG A 508 -2.71 26.58 23.57
C ARG A 508 -2.85 28.06 23.23
N ARG A 509 -2.02 28.58 22.31
CA ARG A 509 -2.03 30.00 21.90
C ARG A 509 -3.37 30.40 21.29
N GLU A 510 -3.90 29.56 20.42
CA GLU A 510 -5.16 29.78 19.72
C GLU A 510 -6.39 29.44 20.58
N ARG A 511 -6.19 28.89 21.79
CA ARG A 511 -7.28 28.48 22.70
C ARG A 511 -8.28 27.56 22.02
N VAL A 512 -7.76 26.58 21.27
CA VAL A 512 -8.56 25.53 20.64
C VAL A 512 -9.24 24.70 21.74
N LYS A 513 -10.49 24.30 21.52
CA LYS A 513 -11.29 23.54 22.51
C LYS A 513 -11.31 22.04 22.27
N ALA A 514 -11.07 21.61 21.03
CA ALA A 514 -11.14 20.22 20.64
C ALA A 514 -10.12 19.90 19.55
N ILE A 515 -9.54 18.69 19.65
CA ILE A 515 -8.82 18.02 18.58
C ILE A 515 -9.73 16.91 18.08
N PHE A 516 -9.94 16.89 16.78
CA PHE A 516 -10.84 15.99 16.08
C PHE A 516 -10.06 14.81 15.52
N LEU A 517 -10.53 13.62 15.82
CA LEU A 517 -9.92 12.36 15.40
C LEU A 517 -10.58 11.92 14.09
N GLU A 518 -9.92 11.11 13.26
CA GLU A 518 -10.56 10.50 12.10
C GLU A 518 -10.78 9.00 12.26
N SER A 519 -11.85 8.49 11.64
CA SER A 519 -12.24 7.08 11.71
C SER A 519 -11.28 6.11 11.02
N SER A 520 -10.54 6.57 10.01
CA SER A 520 -9.54 5.79 9.26
C SER A 520 -8.13 5.84 9.85
N ILE A 521 -7.85 6.71 10.84
CA ILE A 521 -6.50 6.95 11.35
C ILE A 521 -6.35 6.50 12.79
N ASN A 522 -5.16 6.01 13.15
CA ASN A 522 -4.86 5.62 14.53
C ASN A 522 -4.99 6.82 15.50
N PRO A 523 -5.90 6.77 16.49
CA PRO A 523 -6.24 7.92 17.32
C PRO A 523 -5.16 8.27 18.37
N LYS A 524 -4.16 7.40 18.59
CA LYS A 524 -3.25 7.50 19.75
C LYS A 524 -2.48 8.82 19.81
N LEU A 525 -2.00 9.32 18.66
CA LEU A 525 -1.26 10.58 18.58
C LEU A 525 -2.17 11.77 18.89
N ALA A 526 -3.31 11.87 18.22
CA ALA A 526 -4.30 12.92 18.47
C ALA A 526 -4.78 12.95 19.94
N GLN A 527 -5.05 11.77 20.53
CA GLN A 527 -5.40 11.65 21.94
C GLN A 527 -4.24 12.05 22.87
N GLY A 528 -3.00 11.76 22.48
CA GLY A 528 -1.80 12.19 23.21
C GLY A 528 -1.71 13.71 23.29
N VAL A 529 -1.84 14.39 22.15
CA VAL A 529 -1.84 15.86 22.08
C VAL A 529 -3.02 16.45 22.84
N ALA A 530 -4.21 15.86 22.74
CA ALA A 530 -5.38 16.31 23.48
C ALA A 530 -5.18 16.22 25.00
N ARG A 531 -4.63 15.11 25.50
CA ARG A 531 -4.28 14.96 26.93
C ARG A 531 -3.23 15.98 27.38
N GLN A 532 -2.21 16.23 26.56
CA GLN A 532 -1.15 17.19 26.88
C GLN A 532 -1.65 18.64 26.90
N THR A 533 -2.62 18.97 26.06
CA THR A 533 -3.15 20.34 25.92
C THR A 533 -4.41 20.57 26.76
N GLY A 534 -5.02 19.52 27.31
CA GLY A 534 -6.23 19.60 28.13
C GLY A 534 -7.52 19.86 27.34
N VAL A 535 -7.50 19.66 26.02
CA VAL A 535 -8.65 19.90 25.13
C VAL A 535 -9.45 18.61 24.92
N ILE A 536 -10.67 18.74 24.38
CA ILE A 536 -11.51 17.59 24.03
C ILE A 536 -10.81 16.75 22.96
N GLY A 537 -10.71 15.43 23.17
CA GLY A 537 -10.00 14.51 22.28
C GLY A 537 -10.73 13.19 22.05
N ASN A 538 -12.07 13.23 22.02
CA ASN A 538 -12.93 12.06 21.81
C ASN A 538 -14.03 12.31 20.76
N LEU A 539 -13.89 13.37 19.95
CA LEU A 539 -14.80 13.68 18.84
C LEU A 539 -14.19 13.16 17.55
N THR A 540 -14.81 12.11 16.98
CA THR A 540 -14.37 11.50 15.74
C THR A 540 -15.13 12.07 14.55
N LEU A 541 -14.40 12.39 13.49
CA LEU A 541 -14.87 12.78 12.17
C LEU A 541 -14.65 11.63 11.19
N TYR A 542 -15.40 11.67 10.11
CA TYR A 542 -15.17 10.86 8.92
C TYR A 542 -14.52 11.76 7.87
N GLY A 543 -13.23 11.57 7.62
CA GLY A 543 -12.48 12.29 6.57
C GLY A 543 -12.60 11.55 5.25
N ASP A 544 -11.68 10.58 5.05
CA ASP A 544 -11.46 9.92 3.77
C ASP A 544 -12.43 8.78 3.47
N THR A 545 -13.21 8.36 4.45
CA THR A 545 -14.04 7.17 4.34
C THR A 545 -15.34 7.30 5.12
N LEU A 546 -16.40 6.72 4.56
CA LEU A 546 -17.66 6.49 5.24
C LEU A 546 -17.49 5.47 6.37
N GLY A 547 -18.39 5.55 7.34
CA GLY A 547 -18.51 4.54 8.38
C GLY A 547 -19.22 3.27 7.92
N PRO A 548 -19.14 2.18 8.70
CA PRO A 548 -19.85 0.95 8.39
C PRO A 548 -21.37 1.15 8.44
N ALA A 549 -22.12 0.25 7.82
CA ALA A 549 -23.58 0.27 7.85
C ALA A 549 -24.10 0.34 9.31
N GLY A 550 -25.07 1.23 9.55
CA GLY A 550 -25.63 1.49 10.88
C GLY A 550 -24.85 2.48 11.75
N SER A 551 -23.67 2.95 11.31
CA SER A 551 -22.95 4.04 11.99
C SER A 551 -23.47 5.43 11.61
N ALA A 552 -23.07 6.45 12.36
CA ALA A 552 -23.43 7.84 12.09
C ALA A 552 -22.87 8.39 10.76
N GLY A 553 -21.88 7.71 10.16
CA GLY A 553 -21.31 8.06 8.85
C GLY A 553 -21.59 7.05 7.75
N ALA A 554 -22.65 6.24 7.85
CA ALA A 554 -22.92 5.14 6.93
C ALA A 554 -23.20 5.56 5.47
N THR A 555 -23.66 6.80 5.26
CA THR A 555 -23.87 7.43 3.94
C THR A 555 -23.19 8.80 3.93
N TYR A 556 -22.90 9.36 2.76
CA TYR A 556 -22.26 10.67 2.67
C TYR A 556 -23.07 11.77 3.39
N LEU A 557 -24.40 11.75 3.27
CA LEU A 557 -25.27 12.72 3.92
C LEU A 557 -25.19 12.63 5.45
N THR A 558 -25.22 11.41 6.00
CA THR A 558 -25.10 11.18 7.45
C THR A 558 -23.67 11.50 7.94
N MET A 559 -22.66 11.18 7.13
CA MET A 559 -21.25 11.49 7.40
C MET A 559 -21.03 12.98 7.60
N GLU A 560 -21.46 13.82 6.66
CA GLU A 560 -21.30 15.27 6.76
C GLU A 560 -22.16 15.88 7.87
N THR A 561 -23.34 15.31 8.12
CA THR A 561 -24.20 15.72 9.25
C THR A 561 -23.52 15.44 10.58
N HIS A 562 -22.93 14.24 10.73
CA HIS A 562 -22.16 13.85 11.91
C HIS A 562 -20.91 14.73 12.09
N ASN A 563 -20.16 14.98 11.01
CA ASN A 563 -19.00 15.85 11.05
C ASN A 563 -19.37 17.27 11.50
N ALA A 564 -20.46 17.82 10.98
CA ALA A 564 -20.96 19.13 11.38
C ALA A 564 -21.36 19.17 12.86
N ASP A 565 -22.07 18.15 13.38
CA ASP A 565 -22.43 18.05 14.80
C ASP A 565 -21.20 17.94 15.70
N ALA A 566 -20.27 17.04 15.36
CA ALA A 566 -19.03 16.86 16.09
C ALA A 566 -18.24 18.18 16.16
N MET A 567 -18.06 18.87 15.02
CA MET A 567 -17.39 20.17 14.98
C MET A 567 -18.08 21.24 15.83
N VAL A 568 -19.41 21.38 15.74
CA VAL A 568 -20.16 22.34 16.56
C VAL A 568 -20.03 22.02 18.06
N ARG A 569 -20.11 20.75 18.45
CA ARG A 569 -19.86 20.33 19.84
C ARG A 569 -18.45 20.68 20.28
N GLY A 570 -17.44 20.39 19.45
CA GLY A 570 -16.05 20.72 19.75
C GLY A 570 -15.80 22.22 19.92
N PHE A 571 -16.28 23.04 18.97
CA PHE A 571 -16.11 24.51 19.00
C PHE A 571 -16.84 25.16 20.16
N THR A 572 -17.97 24.62 20.58
CA THR A 572 -18.77 25.18 21.68
C THR A 572 -18.38 24.63 23.06
N GLY A 573 -17.58 23.56 23.12
CA GLY A 573 -17.26 22.85 24.35
C GLY A 573 -18.43 22.00 24.86
N GLY A 574 -19.21 21.42 23.94
CA GLY A 574 -20.38 20.57 24.22
C GLY A 574 -21.69 21.31 24.49
N ARG A 575 -21.70 22.65 24.43
CA ARG A 575 -22.90 23.47 24.75
C ARG A 575 -23.94 23.51 23.64
N ALA A 576 -23.54 23.22 22.40
CA ALA A 576 -24.45 23.13 21.27
C ALA A 576 -24.09 21.91 20.41
N GLY A 577 -25.06 21.44 19.64
CA GLY A 577 -24.90 20.48 18.56
C GLY A 577 -25.46 21.02 17.26
N CYS A 578 -25.31 20.24 16.19
CA CYS A 578 -25.95 20.47 14.91
C CYS A 578 -26.93 19.33 14.63
N SER A 579 -28.14 19.68 14.22
CA SER A 579 -29.11 18.72 13.70
C SER A 579 -29.71 19.33 12.44
N ILE A 580 -29.74 18.54 11.37
CA ILE A 580 -30.23 18.98 10.06
C ILE A 580 -31.52 18.21 9.79
N PRO A 581 -32.70 18.87 9.87
CA PRO A 581 -33.98 18.18 9.73
C PRO A 581 -34.08 17.43 8.39
N GLY A 582 -34.49 16.16 8.46
CA GLY A 582 -34.69 15.32 7.27
C GLY A 582 -33.44 14.63 6.73
N LEU A 583 -32.30 14.71 7.43
CA LEU A 583 -31.06 14.02 7.10
C LEU A 583 -30.51 13.18 8.26
#